data_AF-A0A3B8UCR2-F1
#
_entry.id   AF-A0A3B8UCR2-F1
#
_cell.length_a   1.000
_cell.length_b   1.000
_cell.length_c   1.000
_cell.angle_alpha   90.00
_cell.angle_beta   90.00
_cell.angle_gamma   90.00
#
_symmetry.space_group_name_H-M   'P 1'
#
loop_
_entity.id
_entity.type
_entity.pdbx_description
1 polymer ?
#
loop_
_entity_poly.entity_id
_entity_poly.type
_entity_poly.pdbx_seq_one_letter_code
_entity_poly.pdbx_strand_id
1 'polypeptide(L)'
;MNVEIKIFPLRFEQAFSYVRDQLQDGHTLAQELLKSLNFKEGDFFALLDPSAERTKIHKFRAGGILAINPLENVLFQGEIYPGRKKSNSVDQLVSYLKNTLRPGQCCFFEDMVHHKSDPIIPEIEKRVLYFHEEVYLYIQENEFTQENAKKIVHYADAQWYYMNIISETGSRLGSNMTSEELHSIALKTSFIVVGAYDMEGFVVWKRFAD
;
A
#
# COMPACT_ATOMS: atom_id res chain seq x y z
N MET A 1 19.16 -0.40 14.47
CA MET A 1 18.02 -0.82 15.30
C MET A 1 16.79 -0.85 14.41
N ASN A 2 16.16 -2.01 14.25
CA ASN A 2 14.87 -2.10 13.57
C ASN A 2 13.82 -1.52 14.50
N VAL A 3 13.28 -0.36 14.16
CA VAL A 3 12.16 0.23 14.90
C VAL A 3 10.91 -0.54 14.48
N GLU A 4 10.12 -1.00 15.44
CA GLU A 4 8.87 -1.73 15.19
C GLU A 4 7.74 -0.74 14.91
N ILE A 5 7.01 -0.93 13.81
CA ILE A 5 5.83 -0.12 13.49
C ILE A 5 4.73 -0.34 14.54
N LYS A 6 4.04 0.73 14.94
CA LYS A 6 2.93 0.67 15.90
C LYS A 6 1.60 0.95 15.19
N ILE A 7 0.57 0.31 15.72
CA ILE A 7 -0.82 0.48 15.29
C ILE A 7 -1.44 1.59 16.12
N PHE A 8 -2.03 2.58 15.45
CA PHE A 8 -2.77 3.66 16.07
C PHE A 8 -4.22 3.62 15.57
N PRO A 9 -5.20 3.29 16.42
CA PRO A 9 -6.61 3.31 16.02
C PRO A 9 -7.03 4.68 15.50
N LEU A 10 -7.80 4.70 14.42
CA LEU A 10 -8.27 5.92 13.81
C LEU A 10 -9.77 6.13 14.03
N ARG A 11 -10.22 7.39 13.91
CA ARG A 11 -11.64 7.72 13.90
C ARG A 11 -12.21 7.38 12.53
N PHE A 12 -13.25 6.54 12.51
CA PHE A 12 -13.83 6.00 11.29
C PHE A 12 -14.11 7.07 10.23
N GLU A 13 -14.92 8.08 10.55
CA GLU A 13 -15.34 9.10 9.56
C GLU A 13 -14.15 9.86 8.93
N GLN A 14 -13.13 10.17 9.73
CA GLN A 14 -11.95 10.89 9.24
C GLN A 14 -11.09 9.99 8.34
N ALA A 15 -10.85 8.75 8.76
CA ALA A 15 -10.05 7.80 8.00
C ALA A 15 -10.77 7.35 6.72
N PHE A 16 -12.08 7.06 6.80
CA PHE A 16 -12.90 6.69 5.66
C PHE A 16 -12.95 7.82 4.63
N SER A 17 -13.17 9.07 5.05
CA SER A 17 -13.13 10.20 4.10
C SER A 17 -11.79 10.27 3.37
N TYR A 18 -10.68 10.09 4.08
CA TYR A 18 -9.35 10.12 3.47
C TYR A 18 -9.11 8.96 2.52
N VAL A 19 -9.39 7.72 2.94
CA VAL A 19 -9.21 6.52 2.10
C VAL A 19 -10.13 6.58 0.89
N ARG A 20 -11.37 7.05 1.04
CA ARG A 20 -12.29 7.24 -0.09
C ARG A 20 -11.70 8.20 -1.12
N ASP A 21 -11.19 9.35 -0.69
CA ASP A 21 -10.58 10.31 -1.59
C ASP A 21 -9.36 9.69 -2.32
N GLN A 22 -8.53 8.89 -1.63
CA GLN A 22 -7.42 8.18 -2.29
C GLN A 22 -7.91 7.18 -3.33
N LEU A 23 -8.90 6.35 -2.99
CA LEU A 23 -9.43 5.36 -3.93
C LEU A 23 -10.13 5.99 -5.14
N GLN A 24 -10.70 7.20 -5.00
CA GLN A 24 -11.30 7.94 -6.11
C GLN A 24 -10.29 8.38 -7.16
N ASP A 25 -9.02 8.57 -6.78
CA ASP A 25 -7.94 8.94 -7.69
C ASP A 25 -7.20 7.71 -8.27
N GLY A 26 -7.55 6.50 -7.81
CA GLY A 26 -6.94 5.24 -8.25
C GLY A 26 -7.53 4.65 -9.52
N HIS A 27 -6.97 3.51 -9.94
CA HIS A 27 -7.39 2.76 -11.13
C HIS A 27 -8.72 2.01 -10.92
N THR A 28 -9.15 1.24 -11.92
CA THR A 28 -10.43 0.53 -11.90
C THR A 28 -10.62 -0.33 -10.64
N LEU A 29 -9.59 -1.01 -10.14
CA LEU A 29 -9.67 -1.79 -8.90
C LEU A 29 -10.02 -0.92 -7.69
N ALA A 30 -9.35 0.22 -7.50
CA ALA A 30 -9.68 1.19 -6.45
C ALA A 30 -11.15 1.65 -6.52
N GLN A 31 -11.66 1.89 -7.73
CA GLN A 31 -13.07 2.24 -7.94
C GLN A 31 -14.01 1.08 -7.61
N GLU A 32 -13.64 -0.16 -7.96
CA GLU A 32 -14.43 -1.35 -7.61
C GLU A 32 -14.47 -1.60 -6.11
N LEU A 33 -13.39 -1.30 -5.37
CA LEU A 33 -13.38 -1.32 -3.90
C LEU A 33 -14.42 -0.35 -3.32
N LEU A 34 -14.50 0.87 -3.84
CA LEU A 34 -15.48 1.87 -3.38
C LEU A 34 -16.93 1.46 -3.62
N LYS A 35 -17.20 0.77 -4.73
CA LYS A 35 -18.56 0.31 -5.08
C LYS A 35 -18.97 -0.94 -4.30
N SER A 36 -18.02 -1.85 -4.08
CA SER A 36 -18.32 -3.22 -3.66
C SER A 36 -18.17 -3.44 -2.16
N LEU A 37 -17.34 -2.65 -1.48
CA LEU A 37 -17.06 -2.84 -0.05
C LEU A 37 -17.99 -2.03 0.85
N ASN A 38 -18.49 -2.70 1.89
CA ASN A 38 -19.06 -2.04 3.04
C ASN A 38 -17.93 -1.75 4.06
N PHE A 39 -17.36 -0.54 4.03
CA PHE A 39 -16.25 -0.18 4.93
C PHE A 39 -16.61 -0.26 6.42
N LYS A 40 -17.89 -0.29 6.80
CA LYS A 40 -18.34 -0.49 8.19
C LYS A 40 -18.14 -1.91 8.70
N GLU A 41 -17.84 -2.86 7.83
CA GLU A 41 -17.45 -4.23 8.18
C GLU A 41 -15.96 -4.34 8.53
N GLY A 42 -15.30 -3.23 8.79
CA GLY A 42 -13.92 -3.19 9.23
C GLY A 42 -13.60 -1.94 10.03
N ASP A 43 -12.34 -1.83 10.41
CA ASP A 43 -11.83 -0.71 11.19
C ASP A 43 -10.60 -0.09 10.53
N PHE A 44 -10.38 1.18 10.86
CA PHE A 44 -9.23 1.95 10.38
C PHE A 44 -8.16 2.11 11.47
N PHE A 45 -6.90 1.99 11.07
CA PHE A 45 -5.77 2.32 11.91
C PHE A 45 -4.60 2.87 11.08
N ALA A 46 -3.70 3.61 11.72
CA ALA A 46 -2.45 4.03 11.11
C ALA A 46 -1.32 3.09 11.49
N LEU A 47 -0.44 2.80 10.53
CA LEU A 47 0.84 2.15 10.73
C LEU A 47 1.92 3.24 10.75
N LEU A 48 2.48 3.50 11.93
CA LEU A 48 3.40 4.61 12.17
C LEU A 48 4.59 4.21 13.04
N ASP A 49 5.66 4.98 12.95
CA ASP A 49 6.78 4.90 13.89
C ASP A 49 6.32 5.14 15.34
N PRO A 50 6.91 4.47 16.35
CA PRO A 50 6.58 4.68 17.76
C PRO A 50 6.73 6.13 18.25
N SER A 51 7.58 6.92 17.59
CA SER A 51 7.79 8.34 17.89
C SER A 51 6.72 9.26 17.26
N ALA A 52 5.71 8.72 16.59
CA ALA A 52 4.66 9.51 15.99
C ALA A 52 3.91 10.40 17.01
N GLU A 53 3.64 11.64 16.63
CA GLU A 53 2.94 12.62 17.43
C GLU A 53 1.42 12.33 17.41
N ARG A 54 0.90 11.81 18.53
CA ARG A 54 -0.49 11.37 18.68
C ARG A 54 -1.54 12.44 18.32
N THR A 55 -1.23 13.71 18.50
CA THR A 55 -2.11 14.84 18.17
C THR A 55 -2.29 15.04 16.66
N LYS A 56 -1.42 14.44 15.84
CA LYS A 56 -1.38 14.60 14.37
C LYS A 56 -1.82 13.34 13.61
N ILE A 57 -2.22 12.25 14.28
CA ILE A 57 -2.59 10.96 13.65
C ILE A 57 -3.81 11.01 12.71
N HIS A 58 -4.50 12.14 12.63
CA HIS A 58 -5.59 12.36 11.66
C HIS A 58 -5.25 13.39 10.58
N LYS A 59 -4.00 13.87 10.55
CA LYS A 59 -3.49 14.84 9.56
C LYS A 59 -2.88 14.09 8.37
N PHE A 60 -3.65 13.19 7.75
CA PHE A 60 -3.16 12.23 6.75
C PHE A 60 -2.45 12.85 5.54
N ARG A 61 -2.83 14.08 5.15
CA ARG A 61 -2.26 14.77 3.98
C ARG A 61 -1.00 15.59 4.31
N ALA A 62 -0.60 15.67 5.57
CA ALA A 62 0.54 16.47 6.02
C ALA A 62 1.66 15.57 6.55
N GLY A 63 2.89 15.80 6.09
CA GLY A 63 4.09 15.23 6.71
C GLY A 63 4.39 15.83 8.08
N GLY A 64 5.49 15.40 8.69
CA GLY A 64 5.91 15.80 10.03
C GLY A 64 5.09 15.11 11.13
N ILE A 65 4.73 13.85 10.92
CA ILE A 65 4.06 13.00 11.92
C ILE A 65 5.03 12.52 12.99
N LEU A 66 6.33 12.42 12.67
CA LEU A 66 7.38 12.00 13.60
C LEU A 66 7.71 13.12 14.61
N ALA A 67 7.76 12.80 15.90
CA ALA A 67 8.18 13.75 16.93
C ALA A 67 9.67 14.11 16.82
N ILE A 68 10.49 13.17 16.35
CA ILE A 68 11.90 13.37 16.07
C ILE A 68 12.12 12.97 14.61
N ASN A 69 12.47 13.94 13.78
CA ASN A 69 12.87 13.70 12.40
C ASN A 69 14.39 13.93 12.30
N PRO A 70 15.22 12.89 12.55
CA PRO A 70 16.66 13.07 12.64
C PRO A 70 17.22 13.47 11.27
N LEU A 71 18.20 14.37 11.29
CA LEU A 71 18.96 14.70 10.10
C LEU A 71 19.89 13.52 9.74
N GLU A 72 20.03 13.25 8.46
CA GLU A 72 21.03 12.35 7.90
C GLU A 72 21.82 13.05 6.81
N ASN A 73 23.06 12.61 6.60
CA ASN A 73 23.88 13.11 5.52
C ASN A 73 23.50 12.37 4.24
N VAL A 74 22.95 13.08 3.26
CA VAL A 74 22.58 12.54 1.95
C VAL A 74 23.61 13.00 0.93
N LEU A 75 24.15 12.06 0.15
CA LEU A 75 25.04 12.37 -0.95
C LEU A 75 24.19 12.70 -2.20
N PHE A 76 24.29 13.93 -2.69
CA PHE A 76 23.64 14.37 -3.92
C PHE A 76 24.68 15.04 -4.82
N GLN A 77 24.86 14.52 -6.03
CA GLN A 77 25.84 15.04 -7.00
C GLN A 77 27.28 15.16 -6.45
N GLY A 78 27.69 14.25 -5.56
CA GLY A 78 29.03 14.24 -4.96
C GLY A 78 29.20 15.15 -3.75
N GLU A 79 28.17 15.90 -3.36
CA GLU A 79 28.17 16.77 -2.19
C GLU A 79 27.27 16.21 -1.07
N ILE A 80 27.62 16.51 0.18
CA ILE A 80 26.86 16.06 1.36
C ILE A 80 25.89 17.15 1.78
N TYR A 81 24.60 16.83 1.78
CA TYR A 81 23.53 17.70 2.26
C TYR A 81 22.90 17.13 3.53
N PRO A 82 22.49 17.97 4.49
CA PRO A 82 21.64 17.54 5.58
C PRO A 82 20.25 17.21 5.01
N GLY A 83 19.98 15.93 4.81
CA GLY A 83 18.65 15.41 4.53
C GLY A 83 17.92 15.06 5.82
N ARG A 84 16.63 14.78 5.69
CA ARG A 84 15.84 14.16 6.75
C ARG A 84 15.85 12.66 6.53
N LYS A 85 16.12 11.91 7.59
CA LYS A 85 16.05 10.46 7.53
C LYS A 85 14.64 10.04 7.15
N LYS A 86 14.50 9.45 5.96
CA LYS A 86 13.23 8.85 5.56
C LYS A 86 12.92 7.72 6.54
N SER A 87 11.68 7.65 7.00
CA SER A 87 11.20 6.54 7.81
C SER A 87 11.44 5.23 7.03
N ASN A 88 11.82 4.16 7.72
CA ASN A 88 11.90 2.80 7.13
C ASN A 88 10.49 2.20 6.94
N SER A 89 9.52 3.04 6.53
CA SER A 89 8.10 2.75 6.49
C SER A 89 7.81 1.60 5.52
N VAL A 90 8.51 1.53 4.39
CA VAL A 90 8.38 0.44 3.41
C VAL A 90 8.80 -0.92 3.99
N ASP A 91 9.96 -1.00 4.65
CA ASP A 91 10.45 -2.25 5.25
C ASP A 91 9.46 -2.79 6.29
N GLN A 92 8.98 -1.88 7.13
CA GLN A 92 8.01 -2.17 8.18
C GLN A 92 6.66 -2.58 7.60
N LEU A 93 6.19 -1.89 6.55
CA LEU A 93 4.97 -2.24 5.83
C LEU A 93 5.08 -3.63 5.23
N VAL A 94 6.18 -3.94 4.54
CA VAL A 94 6.41 -5.26 3.94
C VAL A 94 6.40 -6.35 5.02
N SER A 95 7.04 -6.12 6.17
CA SER A 95 6.97 -7.05 7.30
C SER A 95 5.54 -7.21 7.83
N TYR A 96 4.77 -6.12 7.93
CA TYR A 96 3.38 -6.16 8.37
C TYR A 96 2.49 -6.93 7.39
N LEU A 97 2.61 -6.66 6.09
CA LEU A 97 1.88 -7.36 5.03
C LEU A 97 2.16 -8.85 5.05
N LYS A 98 3.44 -9.25 5.17
CA LYS A 98 3.84 -10.66 5.28
C LYS A 98 3.15 -11.37 6.44
N ASN A 99 3.05 -10.71 7.60
CA ASN A 99 2.42 -11.29 8.79
C ASN A 99 0.88 -11.26 8.73
N THR A 100 0.30 -10.46 7.84
CA THR A 100 -1.15 -10.32 7.68
C THR A 100 -1.71 -11.28 6.63
N LEU A 101 -0.91 -11.57 5.60
CA LEU A 101 -1.27 -12.42 4.47
C LEU A 101 -1.52 -13.86 4.91
N ARG A 102 -2.63 -14.45 4.46
CA ARG A 102 -3.05 -15.83 4.77
C ARG A 102 -2.95 -16.74 3.55
N PRO A 103 -2.89 -18.07 3.74
CA PRO A 103 -2.91 -19.01 2.62
C PRO A 103 -4.09 -18.77 1.67
N GLY A 104 -3.83 -18.76 0.36
CA GLY A 104 -4.84 -18.48 -0.67
C GLY A 104 -5.10 -17.00 -0.94
N GLN A 105 -4.42 -16.09 -0.24
CA GLN A 105 -4.48 -14.66 -0.49
C GLN A 105 -3.33 -14.17 -1.38
N CYS A 106 -3.59 -13.07 -2.07
CA CYS A 106 -2.60 -12.29 -2.79
C CYS A 106 -2.57 -10.86 -2.25
N CYS A 107 -1.38 -10.26 -2.26
CA CYS A 107 -1.21 -8.82 -2.09
C CYS A 107 -1.12 -8.17 -3.47
N PHE A 108 -1.98 -7.19 -3.75
CA PHE A 108 -2.01 -6.45 -5.01
C PHE A 108 -1.55 -5.02 -4.79
N PHE A 109 -0.89 -4.46 -5.79
CA PHE A 109 -0.41 -3.08 -5.81
C PHE A 109 -0.89 -2.44 -7.12
N GLU A 110 -1.47 -1.25 -7.01
CA GLU A 110 -1.74 -0.45 -8.19
C GLU A 110 -0.47 0.28 -8.63
N ASP A 111 -0.17 0.19 -9.92
CA ASP A 111 0.92 0.92 -10.55
C ASP A 111 0.32 2.06 -11.38
N MET A 112 0.47 3.30 -10.88
CA MET A 112 -0.01 4.52 -11.54
C MET A 112 1.04 5.15 -12.46
N VAL A 113 2.22 4.55 -12.56
CA VAL A 113 3.35 5.11 -13.33
C VAL A 113 3.43 4.46 -14.71
N HIS A 114 3.22 3.15 -14.78
CA HIS A 114 3.44 2.39 -16.00
C HIS A 114 2.13 2.04 -16.71
N HIS A 115 2.23 1.87 -18.03
CA HIS A 115 1.20 1.38 -18.92
C HIS A 115 1.56 0.01 -19.48
N LYS A 116 0.56 -0.68 -20.05
CA LYS A 116 0.76 -1.99 -20.67
C LYS A 116 1.82 -2.01 -21.77
N SER A 117 1.98 -0.91 -22.50
CA SER A 117 2.98 -0.78 -23.56
C SER A 117 4.41 -0.56 -23.07
N ASP A 118 4.58 -0.23 -21.80
CA ASP A 118 5.90 0.15 -21.26
C ASP A 118 6.77 -1.09 -21.04
N PRO A 119 8.11 -0.95 -21.18
CA PRO A 119 9.02 -2.06 -20.94
C PRO A 119 9.00 -2.44 -19.46
N ILE A 120 8.80 -3.72 -19.20
CA ILE A 120 8.80 -4.29 -17.85
C ILE A 120 10.12 -5.00 -17.59
N ILE A 121 10.67 -4.81 -16.39
CA ILE A 121 11.90 -5.50 -16.01
C ILE A 121 11.65 -7.01 -15.81
N PRO A 122 12.55 -7.90 -16.25
CA PRO A 122 12.34 -9.35 -16.21
C PRO A 122 12.02 -9.90 -14.80
N GLU A 123 12.52 -9.24 -13.75
CA GLU A 123 12.34 -9.65 -12.36
C GLU A 123 10.89 -9.57 -11.86
N ILE A 124 10.08 -8.67 -12.44
CA ILE A 124 8.68 -8.44 -12.03
C ILE A 124 7.68 -8.91 -13.08
N GLU A 125 8.09 -9.19 -14.31
CA GLU A 125 7.21 -9.54 -15.44
C GLU A 125 6.16 -10.61 -15.08
N LYS A 126 6.56 -11.65 -14.33
CA LYS A 126 5.66 -12.73 -13.91
C LYS A 126 4.60 -12.33 -12.88
N ARG A 127 4.72 -11.13 -12.33
CA ARG A 127 3.88 -10.56 -11.26
C ARG A 127 3.04 -9.40 -11.75
N VAL A 128 2.96 -9.21 -13.07
CA VAL A 128 2.18 -8.14 -13.69
C VAL A 128 0.86 -8.71 -14.19
N LEU A 129 -0.20 -7.97 -13.90
CA LEU A 129 -1.54 -8.17 -14.43
C LEU A 129 -1.96 -6.87 -15.11
N TYR A 130 -2.71 -7.00 -16.20
CA TYR A 130 -3.22 -5.86 -16.94
C TYR A 130 -4.73 -5.83 -16.91
N PHE A 131 -5.31 -4.65 -16.82
CA PHE A 131 -6.72 -4.41 -17.17
C PHE A 131 -6.77 -3.24 -18.14
N HIS A 132 -7.08 -3.52 -19.41
CA HIS A 132 -6.86 -2.57 -20.50
C HIS A 132 -5.40 -2.04 -20.50
N GLU A 133 -5.20 -0.75 -20.25
CA GLU A 133 -3.89 -0.08 -20.18
C GLU A 133 -3.34 0.03 -18.74
N GLU A 134 -4.16 -0.32 -17.73
CA GLU A 134 -3.79 -0.25 -16.32
C GLU A 134 -2.88 -1.42 -15.94
N VAL A 135 -1.87 -1.13 -15.12
CA VAL A 135 -0.90 -2.11 -14.61
C VAL A 135 -1.17 -2.38 -13.13
N TYR A 136 -1.19 -3.66 -12.80
CA TYR A 136 -1.32 -4.15 -11.43
C TYR A 136 -0.19 -5.12 -11.15
N LEU A 137 0.41 -5.00 -9.98
CA LEU A 137 1.41 -5.95 -9.51
C LEU A 137 0.80 -6.82 -8.43
N TYR A 138 1.21 -8.08 -8.34
CA TYR A 138 0.72 -8.96 -7.28
C TYR A 138 1.79 -9.92 -6.76
N ILE A 139 1.59 -10.37 -5.53
CA ILE A 139 2.42 -11.40 -4.89
C ILE A 139 1.50 -12.38 -4.18
N GLN A 140 1.63 -13.66 -4.54
CA GLN A 140 0.94 -14.74 -3.83
C GLN A 140 1.61 -14.97 -2.47
N GLU A 141 0.84 -15.43 -1.49
CA GLU A 141 1.34 -15.69 -0.12
C GLU A 141 2.63 -16.53 -0.08
N ASN A 142 2.66 -17.64 -0.80
CA ASN A 142 3.82 -18.54 -0.86
C ASN A 142 5.05 -17.95 -1.56
N GLU A 143 4.89 -16.84 -2.31
CA GLU A 143 5.97 -16.11 -2.97
C GLU A 143 6.38 -14.83 -2.23
N PHE A 144 5.71 -14.51 -1.12
CA PHE A 144 5.88 -13.28 -0.38
C PHE A 144 7.17 -13.30 0.46
N THR A 145 8.26 -12.90 -0.18
CA THR A 145 9.53 -12.61 0.49
C THR A 145 9.69 -11.12 0.70
N GLN A 146 10.48 -10.75 1.72
CA GLN A 146 10.76 -9.34 1.98
C GLN A 146 11.45 -8.66 0.79
N GLU A 147 12.31 -9.39 0.07
CA GLU A 147 12.98 -8.90 -1.13
C GLU A 147 12.00 -8.66 -2.29
N ASN A 148 11.14 -9.64 -2.60
CA ASN A 148 10.17 -9.52 -3.70
C ASN A 148 9.17 -8.39 -3.45
N ALA A 149 8.65 -8.30 -2.23
CA ALA A 149 7.70 -7.26 -1.87
C ALA A 149 8.32 -5.86 -1.93
N LYS A 150 9.56 -5.68 -1.45
CA LYS A 150 10.27 -4.39 -1.60
C LYS A 150 10.47 -4.02 -3.07
N LYS A 151 10.87 -4.97 -3.92
CA LYS A 151 11.03 -4.70 -5.36
C LYS A 151 9.74 -4.21 -5.99
N ILE A 152 8.62 -4.83 -5.67
CA ILE A 152 7.30 -4.41 -6.18
C ILE A 152 6.88 -3.06 -5.65
N VAL A 153 7.04 -2.81 -4.33
CA VAL A 153 6.72 -1.51 -3.72
C VAL A 153 7.53 -0.39 -4.36
N HIS A 154 8.83 -0.61 -4.60
CA HIS A 154 9.68 0.39 -5.26
C HIS A 154 9.37 0.57 -6.74
N TYR A 155 8.97 -0.48 -7.44
CA TYR A 155 8.61 -0.37 -8.85
C TYR A 155 7.31 0.40 -9.06
N ALA A 156 6.30 0.18 -8.20
CA ALA A 156 5.02 0.88 -8.24
C ALA A 156 5.02 2.24 -7.49
N ASP A 157 6.17 2.74 -7.04
CA ASP A 157 6.25 3.98 -6.27
C ASP A 157 5.98 5.21 -7.15
N ALA A 158 4.73 5.66 -7.16
CA ALA A 158 4.32 6.88 -7.85
C ALA A 158 4.62 8.16 -7.06
N GLN A 159 5.13 8.09 -5.82
CA GLN A 159 5.29 9.18 -4.85
C GLN A 159 3.99 9.90 -4.41
N TRP A 160 3.09 10.21 -5.35
CA TRP A 160 1.82 10.90 -5.11
C TRP A 160 0.66 9.95 -4.83
N TYR A 161 0.80 8.67 -5.17
CA TYR A 161 -0.19 7.63 -4.94
C TYR A 161 0.48 6.34 -4.46
N TYR A 162 -0.16 5.70 -3.50
CA TYR A 162 0.21 4.38 -3.05
C TYR A 162 -1.04 3.65 -2.56
N MET A 163 -1.37 2.53 -3.19
CA MET A 163 -2.38 1.61 -2.72
C MET A 163 -1.87 0.17 -2.82
N ASN A 164 -2.05 -0.60 -1.75
CA ASN A 164 -2.03 -2.05 -1.84
C ASN A 164 -3.23 -2.66 -1.12
N ILE A 165 -3.61 -3.86 -1.52
CA ILE A 165 -4.70 -4.61 -0.91
C ILE A 165 -4.32 -6.06 -0.67
N ILE A 166 -4.96 -6.70 0.31
CA ILE A 166 -4.93 -8.16 0.46
C ILE A 166 -6.32 -8.70 0.16
N SER A 167 -6.39 -9.58 -0.83
CA SER A 167 -7.62 -10.24 -1.25
C SER A 167 -7.41 -11.74 -1.42
N GLU A 168 -8.45 -12.50 -1.14
CA GLU A 168 -8.50 -13.91 -1.54
C GLU A 168 -8.60 -14.03 -3.06
N THR A 169 -7.86 -14.98 -3.62
CA THR A 169 -7.90 -15.31 -5.05
C THR A 169 -8.24 -16.79 -5.18
N GLY A 170 -9.37 -17.11 -5.80
CA GLY A 170 -9.82 -18.51 -5.91
C GLY A 170 -9.00 -19.33 -6.92
N SER A 171 -8.66 -18.73 -8.06
CA SER A 171 -7.92 -19.37 -9.16
C SER A 171 -6.71 -18.52 -9.58
N ARG A 172 -5.82 -19.12 -10.37
CA ARG A 172 -4.70 -18.41 -10.99
C ARG A 172 -5.25 -17.32 -11.93
N LEU A 173 -4.84 -16.08 -11.70
CA LEU A 173 -5.22 -14.94 -12.54
C LEU A 173 -4.50 -15.03 -13.88
N GLY A 174 -5.23 -14.74 -14.97
CA GLY A 174 -4.62 -14.52 -16.27
C GLY A 174 -3.83 -13.22 -16.30
N SER A 175 -2.86 -13.09 -17.21
CA SER A 175 -2.08 -11.84 -17.35
C SER A 175 -2.94 -10.64 -17.77
N ASN A 176 -4.10 -10.87 -18.39
CA ASN A 176 -5.10 -9.84 -18.67
C ASN A 176 -6.34 -10.15 -17.85
N MET A 177 -6.63 -9.29 -16.88
CA MET A 177 -7.79 -9.40 -16.00
C MET A 177 -9.06 -9.00 -16.73
N THR A 178 -10.18 -9.60 -16.34
CA THR A 178 -11.52 -9.14 -16.71
C THR A 178 -12.14 -8.26 -15.62
N SER A 179 -13.22 -7.56 -15.96
CA SER A 179 -13.97 -6.77 -14.98
C SER A 179 -14.54 -7.64 -13.85
N GLU A 180 -14.94 -8.87 -14.15
CA GLU A 180 -15.43 -9.84 -13.17
C GLU A 180 -14.32 -10.28 -12.20
N GLU A 181 -13.09 -10.42 -12.68
CA GLU A 181 -11.94 -10.72 -11.83
C GLU A 181 -11.62 -9.55 -10.89
N LEU A 182 -11.60 -8.31 -11.40
CA LEU A 182 -11.42 -7.11 -10.57
C LEU A 182 -12.51 -6.98 -9.51
N HIS A 183 -13.77 -7.17 -9.91
CA HIS A 183 -14.91 -7.13 -8.99
C HIS A 183 -14.80 -8.23 -7.92
N SER A 184 -14.40 -9.45 -8.30
CA SER A 184 -14.17 -10.54 -7.34
C SER A 184 -13.03 -10.21 -6.36
N ILE A 185 -11.95 -9.58 -6.84
CA ILE A 185 -10.84 -9.14 -5.96
C ILE A 185 -11.37 -8.08 -4.98
N ALA A 186 -12.11 -7.09 -5.46
CA ALA A 186 -12.66 -6.05 -4.60
C ALA A 186 -13.57 -6.62 -3.50
N LEU A 187 -14.53 -7.49 -3.85
CA LEU A 187 -15.44 -8.11 -2.89
C LEU A 187 -14.73 -8.96 -1.81
N LYS A 188 -13.63 -9.62 -2.17
CA LYS A 188 -12.86 -10.50 -1.27
C LYS A 188 -11.71 -9.79 -0.56
N THR A 189 -11.61 -8.47 -0.72
CA THR A 189 -10.58 -7.67 -0.07
C THR A 189 -10.80 -7.59 1.44
N SER A 190 -9.82 -8.07 2.19
CA SER A 190 -9.84 -8.07 3.66
C SER A 190 -8.96 -6.96 4.26
N PHE A 191 -8.15 -6.31 3.43
CA PHE A 191 -7.15 -5.35 3.87
C PHE A 191 -6.87 -4.34 2.76
N ILE A 192 -6.82 -3.06 3.10
CA ILE A 192 -6.45 -1.96 2.20
C ILE A 192 -5.42 -1.09 2.90
N VAL A 193 -4.35 -0.75 2.21
CA VAL A 193 -3.32 0.19 2.67
C VAL A 193 -3.25 1.34 1.68
N VAL A 194 -3.28 2.56 2.19
CA VAL A 194 -2.97 3.76 1.42
C VAL A 194 -1.81 4.52 2.04
N GLY A 195 -0.95 5.11 1.21
CA GLY A 195 0.13 5.99 1.66
C GLY A 195 -0.42 7.21 2.38
N ALA A 196 0.24 7.66 3.45
CA ALA A 196 -0.18 8.84 4.21
C ALA A 196 1.02 9.57 4.83
N TYR A 197 0.77 10.77 5.32
CA TYR A 197 1.73 11.62 6.04
C TYR A 197 3.00 11.89 5.22
N ASP A 198 2.86 12.18 3.93
CA ASP A 198 4.01 12.38 3.03
C ASP A 198 4.96 11.16 3.02
N MET A 199 4.37 9.96 2.95
CA MET A 199 5.06 8.66 2.99
C MET A 199 5.79 8.34 4.30
N GLU A 200 5.55 9.12 5.37
CA GLU A 200 6.04 8.80 6.72
C GLU A 200 5.22 7.69 7.41
N GLY A 201 4.07 7.30 6.84
CA GLY A 201 3.26 6.19 7.33
C GLY A 201 2.14 5.77 6.39
N PHE A 202 1.23 4.94 6.91
CA PHE A 202 0.10 4.41 6.14
C PHE A 202 -1.19 4.48 6.91
N VAL A 203 -2.31 4.67 6.20
CA VAL A 203 -3.65 4.43 6.71
C VAL A 203 -4.11 3.08 6.20
N VAL A 204 -4.64 2.26 7.10
CA VAL A 204 -5.05 0.90 6.82
C VAL A 204 -6.52 0.74 7.18
N TRP A 205 -7.26 0.10 6.29
CA TRP A 205 -8.55 -0.51 6.60
C TRP A 205 -8.39 -2.03 6.67
N LYS A 206 -8.99 -2.65 7.67
CA LYS A 206 -9.02 -4.10 7.81
C LYS A 206 -10.44 -4.57 8.12
N ARG A 207 -10.94 -5.49 7.31
CA ARG A 207 -12.23 -6.15 7.54
C ARG A 207 -12.19 -6.90 8.88
N PHE A 208 -13.29 -6.88 9.62
CA PHE A 208 -13.47 -7.77 10.77
C PHE A 208 -13.36 -9.21 10.28
N ALA A 209 -12.71 -10.05 11.08
CA ALA A 209 -12.72 -11.48 10.78
C ALA A 209 -14.14 -12.00 11.01
N ASP A 210 -14.66 -12.76 10.05
CA ASP A 210 -15.82 -13.63 10.26
C ASP A 210 -15.51 -14.71 11.33
#